data_AF-A0A2X1QSN8-F1
#
_entry.id   AF-A0A2X1QSN8-F1
#
_cell.length_a   1.000
_cell.length_b   1.000
_cell.length_c   1.000
_cell.angle_alpha   90.00
_cell.angle_beta   90.00
_cell.angle_gamma   90.00
#
_symmetry.space_group_name_H-M   'P 1'
#
loop_
_entity.id
_entity.type
_entity.pdbx_description
1 polymer ?
#
loop_
_entity_poly.entity_id
_entity_poly.type
_entity_poly.pdbx_seq_one_letter_code
_entity_poly.pdbx_strand_id
1 'polypeptide(L)'
;MPKINVNSTKQDVLAAVAQNGWALQYASETLKDDREVVLAAVAQNRLALEYASETLKNDREVVLAAVAQTGWALQYASETLKNDREVVLAAVAENGWAFSTRLKH
;
A
#
# COMPACT_ATOMS: atom_id res chain seq x y z
N MET A 1 -6.58 0.90 -20.42
CA MET A 1 -6.41 0.24 -19.12
C MET A 1 -6.79 -1.23 -19.26
N PRO A 2 -5.99 -2.18 -18.75
CA PRO A 2 -6.36 -3.59 -18.71
C PRO A 2 -7.68 -3.75 -17.94
N LYS A 3 -8.63 -4.52 -18.49
CA LYS A 3 -9.91 -4.81 -17.83
C LYS A 3 -9.67 -5.94 -16.84
N ILE A 4 -9.22 -5.58 -15.64
CA ILE A 4 -9.11 -6.52 -14.53
C ILE A 4 -10.46 -6.70 -13.84
N ASN A 5 -10.78 -7.95 -13.54
CA ASN A 5 -11.98 -8.40 -12.86
C ASN A 5 -11.66 -9.65 -12.04
N VAL A 6 -12.68 -10.24 -11.42
CA VAL A 6 -12.54 -11.42 -10.55
C VAL A 6 -11.93 -12.67 -11.22
N ASN A 7 -11.90 -12.73 -12.56
CA ASN A 7 -11.33 -13.85 -13.33
C ASN A 7 -9.94 -13.53 -13.90
N SER A 8 -9.37 -12.37 -13.59
CA SER A 8 -8.07 -11.95 -14.12
C SER A 8 -6.92 -12.69 -13.45
N THR A 9 -5.87 -12.99 -14.20
CA THR A 9 -4.73 -13.70 -13.64
C THR A 9 -3.89 -12.77 -12.76
N LYS A 10 -3.06 -13.35 -11.89
CA LYS A 10 -2.10 -12.61 -11.07
C LYS A 10 -1.21 -11.68 -11.93
N GLN A 11 -0.78 -12.14 -13.11
CA GLN A 11 0.02 -11.32 -14.03
C GLN A 11 -0.73 -10.13 -14.60
N ASP A 12 -2.01 -10.31 -14.97
CA ASP A 12 -2.84 -9.21 -15.47
C ASP A 12 -3.04 -8.13 -14.41
N VAL A 13 -3.26 -8.56 -13.16
CA VAL A 13 -3.40 -7.64 -12.02
C VAL A 13 -2.07 -6.95 -11.72
N LEU A 14 -0.94 -7.66 -11.73
CA LEU A 14 0.39 -7.05 -11.56
C LEU A 14 0.68 -5.98 -12.64
N ALA A 15 0.40 -6.29 -13.91
CA ALA A 15 0.58 -5.33 -15.00
C ALA A 15 -0.36 -4.11 -14.87
N ALA A 16 -1.57 -4.31 -14.36
CA ALA A 16 -2.54 -3.24 -14.13
C ALA A 16 -2.16 -2.37 -12.93
N VAL A 17 -1.79 -2.95 -11.79
CA VAL A 17 -1.38 -2.19 -10.59
C VAL A 17 -0.08 -1.45 -10.83
N ALA A 18 0.82 -1.97 -11.66
CA ALA A 18 2.02 -1.29 -12.11
C ALA A 18 1.71 -0.01 -12.93
N GLN A 19 0.59 0.02 -13.66
CA GLN A 19 0.15 1.22 -14.38
C GLN A 19 -0.71 2.15 -13.51
N ASN A 20 -1.52 1.59 -12.61
CA ASN A 20 -2.38 2.33 -11.70
C ASN A 20 -2.64 1.52 -10.44
N GLY A 21 -2.08 1.90 -9.29
CA GLY A 21 -2.25 1.14 -8.04
C GLY A 21 -3.71 0.97 -7.59
N TRP A 22 -4.64 1.85 -8.01
CA TRP A 22 -6.09 1.68 -7.74
C TRP A 22 -6.74 0.53 -8.49
N ALA A 23 -6.03 -0.09 -9.44
CA ALA A 23 -6.40 -1.34 -10.09
C ALA A 23 -6.75 -2.44 -9.07
N LEU A 24 -6.10 -2.43 -7.90
CA LEU A 24 -6.31 -3.43 -6.85
C LEU A 24 -7.79 -3.54 -6.40
N GLN A 25 -8.57 -2.45 -6.47
CA GLN A 25 -9.98 -2.47 -6.08
C GLN A 25 -10.83 -3.47 -6.88
N TYR A 26 -10.44 -3.75 -8.14
CA TYR A 26 -11.15 -4.63 -9.07
C TYR A 26 -10.63 -6.07 -9.06
N ALA A 27 -9.53 -6.34 -8.34
CA ALA A 27 -8.97 -7.67 -8.19
C ALA A 27 -9.89 -8.56 -7.33
N SER A 28 -9.78 -9.88 -7.50
CA SER A 28 -10.45 -10.85 -6.63
C SER A 28 -9.94 -10.75 -5.19
N GLU A 29 -10.73 -11.24 -4.23
CA GLU A 29 -10.32 -11.26 -2.82
C GLU A 29 -9.02 -12.02 -2.60
N THR A 30 -8.81 -13.12 -3.35
CA THR A 30 -7.57 -13.90 -3.33
C THR A 30 -6.34 -13.09 -3.75
N LEU A 31 -6.49 -12.17 -4.72
CA LEU A 31 -5.40 -11.32 -5.19
C LEU A 31 -5.23 -10.07 -4.32
N LYS A 32 -6.30 -9.61 -3.66
CA LYS A 32 -6.22 -8.58 -2.61
C LYS A 32 -5.55 -9.10 -1.33
N ASP A 33 -5.53 -10.41 -1.14
CA ASP A 33 -4.77 -11.10 -0.09
C ASP A 33 -3.40 -11.61 -0.58
N ASP A 34 -3.05 -11.38 -1.84
CA ASP A 34 -1.72 -11.73 -2.37
C ASP A 34 -0.73 -10.60 -2.06
N ARG A 35 0.24 -10.91 -1.20
CA ARG A 35 1.25 -9.97 -0.74
C ARG A 35 2.03 -9.31 -1.88
N GLU A 36 2.35 -10.05 -2.94
CA GLU A 36 3.13 -9.50 -4.08
C GLU A 36 2.30 -8.49 -4.88
N VAL A 37 1.03 -8.82 -5.11
CA VAL A 37 0.09 -7.93 -5.82
C VAL A 37 -0.15 -6.65 -5.01
N VAL A 38 -0.39 -6.77 -3.70
CA VAL A 38 -0.60 -5.61 -2.83
C VAL A 38 0.66 -4.76 -2.73
N LEU A 39 1.84 -5.35 -2.57
CA LEU A 39 3.09 -4.60 -2.54
C LEU A 39 3.34 -3.85 -3.86
N ALA A 40 3.08 -4.48 -5.00
CA ALA A 40 3.18 -3.81 -6.30
C ALA A 40 2.18 -2.65 -6.42
N ALA A 41 0.95 -2.83 -5.95
CA ALA A 41 -0.07 -1.79 -5.93
C ALA A 41 0.29 -0.63 -5.00
N VAL A 42 0.79 -0.93 -3.80
CA VAL A 42 1.24 0.06 -2.81
C VAL A 42 2.48 0.81 -3.29
N ALA A 43 3.42 0.12 -3.95
CA ALA A 43 4.60 0.74 -4.56
C ALA A 43 4.24 1.77 -5.64
N GLN A 44 3.14 1.53 -6.36
CA GLN A 44 2.63 2.48 -7.35
C GLN A 44 1.74 3.56 -6.73
N ASN A 45 0.82 3.15 -5.87
CA ASN A 45 -0.08 4.04 -5.16
C ASN A 45 -0.24 3.57 -3.72
N ARG A 46 0.43 4.26 -2.81
CA ARG A 46 0.35 4.09 -1.35
C ARG A 46 -1.07 4.03 -0.77
N LEU A 47 -2.08 4.64 -1.41
CA LEU A 47 -3.48 4.54 -0.96
C LEU A 47 -4.15 3.23 -1.40
N ALA A 48 -3.52 2.43 -2.26
CA ALA A 48 -4.03 1.12 -2.67
C ALA A 48 -4.15 0.13 -1.49
N LEU A 49 -3.43 0.38 -0.38
CA LEU A 49 -3.57 -0.38 0.86
C LEU A 49 -5.02 -0.43 1.36
N GLU A 50 -5.85 0.58 1.05
CA GLU A 50 -7.29 0.61 1.35
C GLU A 50 -8.02 -0.64 0.83
N TYR A 51 -7.60 -1.15 -0.34
CA TYR A 51 -8.23 -2.28 -1.04
C TYR A 51 -7.57 -3.63 -0.76
N ALA A 52 -6.50 -3.66 0.03
CA ALA A 52 -5.88 -4.91 0.47
C ALA A 52 -6.81 -5.67 1.42
N SER A 53 -6.55 -6.96 1.60
CA SER A 53 -7.23 -7.75 2.62
C SER A 53 -6.93 -7.23 4.03
N GLU A 54 -7.82 -7.51 4.98
CA GLU A 54 -7.58 -7.18 6.39
C GLU A 54 -6.33 -7.87 6.95
N THR A 55 -6.01 -9.07 6.45
CA THR A 55 -4.76 -9.78 6.78
C THR A 55 -3.54 -8.95 6.43
N LEU A 56 -3.48 -8.43 5.20
CA LEU A 56 -2.35 -7.63 4.72
C LEU A 56 -2.35 -6.21 5.27
N LYS A 57 -3.51 -5.64 5.61
CA LYS A 57 -3.58 -4.39 6.39
C LYS A 57 -3.05 -4.54 7.82
N ASN A 58 -3.01 -5.76 8.34
CA ASN A 58 -2.37 -6.11 9.60
C ASN A 58 -0.95 -6.66 9.42
N ASP A 59 -0.44 -6.71 8.19
CA ASP A 59 0.93 -7.11 7.90
C ASP A 59 1.86 -5.90 8.05
N ARG A 60 2.76 -5.99 9.03
CA ARG A 60 3.69 -4.92 9.37
C ARG A 60 4.58 -4.53 8.19
N GLU A 61 5.03 -5.47 7.36
CA GLU A 61 5.92 -5.17 6.25
C GLU A 61 5.19 -4.44 5.13
N VAL A 62 3.96 -4.85 4.81
CA VAL A 62 3.13 -4.19 3.80
C VAL A 62 2.75 -2.78 4.24
N VAL A 63 2.34 -2.62 5.50
CA VAL A 63 2.01 -1.30 6.06
C VAL A 63 3.24 -0.41 6.11
N LEU A 64 4.40 -0.90 6.54
CA LEU A 64 5.64 -0.12 6.54
C LEU A 64 6.03 0.33 5.13
N ALA A 65 5.87 -0.53 4.11
CA ALA A 65 6.15 -0.16 2.72
C ALA A 65 5.21 0.95 2.20
N ALA A 66 3.94 0.96 2.64
CA ALA A 66 2.98 2.01 2.31
C ALA A 66 3.28 3.32 3.07
N VAL A 67 3.56 3.20 4.36
CA VAL A 67 3.86 4.29 5.29
C VAL A 67 5.17 4.99 4.93
N ALA A 68 6.18 4.24 4.48
CA ALA A 68 7.45 4.77 4.01
C ALA A 68 7.30 5.70 2.80
N GLN A 69 6.21 5.59 2.03
CA GLN A 69 5.93 6.49 0.90
C GLN A 69 5.01 7.66 1.28
N THR A 70 4.09 7.44 2.22
CA THR A 70 3.33 8.51 2.86
C THR A 70 2.82 8.04 4.21
N GLY A 71 3.05 8.83 5.27
CA GLY A 71 2.48 8.51 6.58
C GLY A 71 0.95 8.48 6.58
N TRP A 72 0.28 9.02 5.56
CA TRP A 72 -1.18 8.95 5.40
C TRP A 72 -1.68 7.53 5.15
N ALA A 73 -0.86 6.63 4.61
CA ALA A 73 -1.26 5.24 4.37
C ALA A 73 -1.57 4.49 5.67
N LEU A 74 -1.05 4.96 6.80
CA LEU A 74 -1.33 4.41 8.13
C LEU A 74 -2.82 4.41 8.48
N GLN A 75 -3.62 5.33 7.92
CA GLN A 75 -5.06 5.38 8.17
C GLN A 75 -5.81 4.12 7.68
N TYR A 76 -5.22 3.37 6.74
CA TYR A 76 -5.79 2.15 6.17
C TYR A 76 -5.20 0.87 6.77
N ALA A 77 -4.19 0.98 7.63
CA ALA A 77 -3.68 -0.15 8.38
C ALA A 77 -4.73 -0.67 9.38
N SER A 78 -4.49 -1.85 9.95
CA SER A 78 -5.28 -2.34 11.07
C SER A 78 -5.15 -1.42 12.30
N GLU A 79 -6.17 -1.42 13.16
CA GLU A 79 -6.14 -0.68 14.43
C GLU A 79 -4.95 -1.08 15.31
N THR A 80 -4.52 -2.34 15.23
CA THR A 80 -3.32 -2.84 15.92
C THR A 80 -2.07 -2.11 15.45
N LEU A 81 -1.86 -1.98 14.14
CA LEU A 81 -0.67 -1.31 13.58
C LEU A 81 -0.77 0.22 13.65
N LYS A 82 -1.99 0.79 13.65
CA LYS A 82 -2.19 2.22 13.93
C LYS A 82 -1.77 2.64 15.33
N ASN A 83 -1.93 1.73 16.30
CA ASN A 83 -1.49 1.94 17.68
C ASN A 83 -0.05 1.45 17.92
N ASP A 84 0.58 0.83 16.92
CA ASP A 84 1.96 0.40 17.02
C ASP A 84 2.88 1.62 16.92
N ARG A 85 3.59 1.87 18.02
CA ARG A 85 4.47 3.03 18.16
C ARG A 85 5.57 3.04 17.11
N GLU A 86 6.11 1.90 16.71
CA GLU A 86 7.19 1.83 15.72
C GLU A 86 6.67 2.22 14.32
N VAL A 87 5.49 1.72 13.96
CA VAL A 87 4.86 2.04 12.66
C VAL A 87 4.44 3.50 12.59
N VAL A 88 3.86 4.04 13.67
CA VAL A 88 3.51 5.47 13.78
C VAL A 88 4.77 6.34 13.72
N LEU A 89 5.84 5.96 14.43
CA LEU A 89 7.10 6.69 14.38
C LEU A 89 7.71 6.69 12.98
N ALA A 90 7.66 5.57 12.26
CA ALA A 90 8.10 5.50 10.87
C ALA A 90 7.27 6.45 9.97
N ALA A 91 5.94 6.50 10.16
CA ALA A 91 5.04 7.39 9.43
C ALA A 91 5.33 8.88 9.67
N VAL A 92 5.61 9.23 10.93
CA VAL A 92 5.88 10.60 11.34
C VAL A 92 7.29 11.03 10.94
N ALA A 93 8.27 10.13 11.03
CA ALA A 93 9.66 10.40 10.65
C ALA A 93 9.80 10.76 9.17
N GLU A 94 9.11 10.05 8.27
CA GLU A 94 9.10 10.36 6.82
C GLU A 94 8.47 11.73 6.54
N ASN A 95 7.32 12.04 7.15
CA ASN A 95 6.72 13.38 7.03
C ASN A 95 7.62 14.48 7.62
N GLY A 96 8.42 14.18 8.66
CA GLY A 96 9.37 15.10 9.26
C GLY A 96 10.64 15.32 8.42
N TRP A 97 11.10 14.32 7.67
CA TRP A 97 12.27 14.42 6.78
C TRP A 97 11.93 15.10 5.45
N ALA A 98 10.69 14.99 4.96
CA ALA A 98 10.22 15.70 3.77
C ALA A 98 10.31 17.24 3.90
N PHE A 99 10.30 17.78 5.13
CA PHE A 99 10.53 19.21 5.37
C PHE A 99 12.00 19.61 5.43
N SER A 100 12.92 18.71 5.80
CA SER A 100 14.34 19.05 5.99
C SER A 100 15.21 18.85 4.75
N THR A 101 14.77 18.04 3.76
CA THR A 101 15.54 17.80 2.52
C THR A 101 15.21 18.75 1.37
N ARG A 102 14.15 19.58 1.45
CA ARG A 102 13.84 20.62 0.45
C ARG A 102 14.58 21.96 0.67
N LEU A 103 15.72 21.94 1.37
CA LEU A 103 16.57 23.13 1.57
C LEU A 103 18.05 22.92 1.17
N LYS A 104 18.30 22.03 0.20
CA LYS A 104 19.59 21.95 -0.50
C LYS A 104 19.39 21.78 -2.01
N HIS A 105 18.85 22.81 -2.67
CA HIS A 105 19.10 23.06 -4.08
C HIS A 105 18.99 24.55 -4.37
#